data_AF-A0A9X4SAV5-F1
#
_entry.id   AF-A0A9X4SAV5-F1
#
_cell.length_a   1.000
_cell.length_b   1.000
_cell.length_c   1.000
_cell.angle_alpha   90.00
_cell.angle_beta   90.00
_cell.angle_gamma   90.00
#
_symmetry.space_group_name_H-M   'P 1'
#
loop_
_entity.id
_entity.type
_entity.pdbx_description
1 polymer ?
#
loop_
_entity_poly.entity_id
_entity_poly.type
_entity_poly.pdbx_seq_one_letter_code
_entity_poly.pdbx_strand_id
1 'polypeptide(L)'
;MRLPSRQRPCTHRQRGAVAIVLGLTIMVLIGFAGLALDLGRFFAIKTELQNGMDACALAAASQLRPGQNNPTALTKAIAYGRVFSTGGVDDPATPAGEGNTEAIKNRANFQSMVIDIAASQITFSATLAGPYEEAGAADYNTAAFAKCTYPLTGLPILFMRVLNPLLSTQTVSAMAAATLAPSASACAIPVAVCKAPGSTAASNFGLTVGQWMSPPEGAGSPYGTGNFGWIDFTPPGGGASELADLLTGPGQCDTNIGTEVGEPGSISSLDVAWNSRFGLYKPGAGNPQAGSAPPDVTGYSYTTANWTLGANAYTGTVAGQFNYGNAAANYRPYQVDPPNPYNRLTDTQHNTLGRFRRVVVAPVVDCTAWNTGGANPVVDGWACVLMLNPLLAVGDVPGLEFLGLSTNAGSPCSTNGAPGTFGPLVPQLVQ
;
A
#
# COMPACT_ATOMS: atom_id res chain seq x y z
N MET A 1 -55.57 75.16 62.16
CA MET A 1 -54.84 75.04 60.87
C MET A 1 -53.98 73.77 60.94
N ARG A 2 -54.40 72.67 60.30
CA ARG A 2 -53.64 71.41 60.23
C ARG A 2 -53.10 71.25 58.81
N LEU A 3 -51.78 71.16 58.65
CA LEU A 3 -51.13 70.83 57.38
C LEU A 3 -51.10 69.30 57.20
N PRO A 4 -51.35 68.76 55.98
CA PRO A 4 -51.24 67.34 55.73
C PRO A 4 -49.79 66.94 55.47
N SER A 5 -49.30 65.90 56.16
CA SER A 5 -48.01 65.29 55.85
C SER A 5 -48.14 64.40 54.62
N ARG A 6 -47.38 64.71 53.57
CA ARG A 6 -47.23 63.88 52.37
C ARG A 6 -46.49 62.58 52.73
N GLN A 7 -47.17 61.44 52.65
CA GLN A 7 -46.52 60.13 52.63
C GLN A 7 -45.88 59.91 51.25
N ARG A 8 -44.56 59.67 51.21
CA ARG A 8 -43.87 59.21 50.00
C ARG A 8 -44.02 57.68 49.90
N PRO A 9 -44.40 57.11 48.74
CA PRO A 9 -44.43 55.66 48.59
C PRO A 9 -43.00 55.12 48.57
N CYS A 10 -42.71 54.21 49.48
CA CYS A 10 -41.50 53.40 49.45
C CYS A 10 -41.54 52.53 48.19
N THR A 11 -40.73 52.87 47.19
CA THR A 11 -40.44 51.96 46.08
C THR A 11 -39.67 50.78 46.63
N HIS A 12 -40.37 49.64 46.80
CA HIS A 12 -39.78 48.39 47.23
C HIS A 12 -38.76 47.94 46.17
N ARG A 13 -37.46 48.16 46.46
CA ARG A 13 -36.36 47.81 45.56
C ARG A 13 -36.29 46.28 45.43
N GLN A 14 -36.68 45.73 44.28
CA GLN A 14 -36.46 44.32 43.90
C GLN A 14 -34.97 44.01 43.62
N ARG A 15 -34.06 44.37 44.53
CA ARG A 15 -32.61 44.15 44.35
C ARG A 15 -32.14 42.73 44.71
N GLY A 16 -33.00 41.90 45.30
CA GLY A 16 -32.67 40.51 45.68
C GLY A 16 -32.94 39.46 44.60
N ALA A 17 -33.99 39.64 43.80
CA ALA A 17 -34.43 38.63 42.82
C ALA A 17 -33.41 38.44 41.68
N VAL A 18 -32.73 39.51 41.26
CA VAL A 18 -31.73 39.48 40.19
C VAL A 18 -30.52 38.60 40.58
N ALA A 19 -30.10 38.64 41.84
CA ALA A 19 -28.99 37.82 42.32
C ALA A 19 -29.31 36.32 42.28
N ILE A 20 -30.56 35.96 42.60
CA ILE A 20 -31.03 34.56 42.57
C ILE A 20 -31.09 34.05 41.13
N VAL A 21 -31.70 34.82 40.22
CA VAL A 21 -31.79 34.45 38.81
C VAL A 21 -30.40 34.33 38.18
N LEU A 22 -29.49 35.26 38.47
CA LEU A 22 -28.11 35.21 37.99
C LEU A 22 -27.38 33.95 38.50
N GLY A 23 -27.50 33.63 39.79
CA GLY A 23 -26.87 32.45 40.38
C GLY A 23 -27.36 31.14 39.74
N LEU A 24 -28.68 31.00 39.53
CA LEU A 24 -29.26 29.85 38.84
C LEU A 24 -28.81 29.76 37.38
N THR A 25 -28.75 30.90 36.67
CA THR A 25 -28.32 30.94 35.27
C THR A 25 -26.86 30.51 35.11
N ILE A 26 -25.97 30.99 36.00
CA ILE A 26 -24.55 30.59 35.99
C ILE A 26 -24.40 29.09 36.23
N MET A 27 -25.15 28.51 37.18
CA MET A 27 -25.12 27.07 37.43
C MET A 27 -25.50 26.26 36.19
N VAL A 28 -26.55 26.69 35.47
CA VAL A 28 -26.99 26.06 34.22
C VAL A 28 -25.92 26.20 33.14
N LEU A 29 -25.32 27.38 32.97
CA LEU A 29 -24.25 27.62 32.00
C LEU A 29 -23.00 26.77 32.27
N ILE A 30 -22.62 26.59 33.53
CA ILE A 30 -21.52 25.70 33.92
C ILE A 30 -21.86 24.25 33.59
N GLY A 31 -23.11 23.82 33.82
CA GLY A 31 -23.58 22.49 33.43
C GLY A 31 -23.45 22.24 31.93
N PHE A 32 -23.87 23.19 31.09
CA PHE A 32 -23.73 23.10 29.64
C PHE A 32 -22.27 23.15 29.18
N ALA A 33 -21.43 23.98 29.79
CA ALA A 33 -20.00 24.03 29.49
C ALA A 33 -19.31 22.69 29.80
N GLY A 34 -19.65 22.08 30.94
CA GLY A 34 -19.16 20.76 31.31
C GLY A 34 -19.54 19.67 30.30
N LEU A 35 -20.81 19.65 29.90
CA LEU A 35 -21.31 18.74 28.87
C LEU A 35 -20.60 18.94 27.53
N ALA A 36 -20.38 20.19 27.11
CA ALA A 36 -19.67 20.50 25.87
C ALA A 36 -18.21 20.01 25.89
N LEU A 37 -17.52 20.14 27.03
CA LEU A 37 -16.14 19.66 27.19
C LEU A 37 -16.05 18.13 27.18
N ASP A 38 -16.92 17.44 27.91
CA ASP A 38 -16.93 15.97 27.95
C ASP A 38 -17.26 15.39 26.56
N LEU A 39 -18.29 15.92 25.88
CA LEU A 39 -18.65 15.49 24.53
C LEU A 39 -17.53 15.81 23.53
N GLY A 40 -16.98 17.03 23.56
CA GLY A 40 -15.89 17.44 22.68
C GLY A 40 -14.68 16.51 22.79
N ARG A 41 -14.32 16.12 24.02
CA ARG A 41 -13.29 15.11 24.27
C ARG A 41 -13.64 13.74 23.69
N PHE A 42 -14.86 13.24 23.90
CA PHE A 42 -15.27 11.95 23.34
C PHE A 42 -15.32 11.94 21.82
N PHE A 43 -15.73 13.05 21.19
CA PHE A 43 -15.68 13.19 19.74
C PHE A 43 -14.24 13.17 19.21
N ALA A 44 -13.33 13.93 19.83
CA ALA A 44 -11.91 13.91 19.46
C ALA A 44 -11.31 12.49 19.58
N ILE A 45 -11.57 11.80 20.69
CA ILE A 45 -11.16 10.41 20.90
C ILE A 45 -11.74 9.50 19.82
N LYS A 46 -13.02 9.65 19.48
CA LYS A 46 -13.67 8.83 18.46
C LYS A 46 -13.01 9.01 17.09
N THR A 47 -12.67 10.23 16.72
CA THR A 47 -11.96 10.52 15.46
C THR A 47 -10.55 9.93 15.45
N GLU A 48 -9.79 10.07 16.54
CA GLU A 48 -8.47 9.45 16.68
C GLU A 48 -8.56 7.92 16.56
N LEU A 49 -9.55 7.30 17.21
CA LEU A 49 -9.79 5.87 17.13
C LEU A 49 -10.21 5.42 15.73
N GLN A 50 -11.04 6.20 15.02
CA GLN A 50 -11.41 5.87 13.63
C GLN A 50 -10.22 5.87 12.70
N ASN A 51 -9.36 6.89 12.76
CA ASN A 51 -8.14 6.92 11.95
C ASN A 51 -7.26 5.68 12.20
N GLY A 52 -7.19 5.24 13.46
CA GLY A 52 -6.49 4.00 13.83
C GLY A 52 -7.13 2.73 13.25
N MET A 53 -8.46 2.63 13.29
CA MET A 53 -9.18 1.48 12.75
C MET A 53 -9.13 1.44 11.22
N ASP A 54 -9.22 2.59 10.56
CA ASP A 54 -9.11 2.70 9.11
C ASP A 54 -7.73 2.23 8.62
N ALA A 55 -6.66 2.70 9.28
CA ALA A 55 -5.30 2.25 9.00
C ALA A 55 -5.13 0.74 9.23
N CYS A 56 -5.67 0.22 10.35
CA CYS A 56 -5.65 -1.22 10.64
C CYS A 56 -6.38 -2.04 9.56
N ALA A 57 -7.59 -1.63 9.17
CA ALA A 57 -8.41 -2.35 8.21
C ALA A 57 -7.75 -2.38 6.84
N LEU A 58 -7.26 -1.23 6.34
CA LEU A 58 -6.54 -1.14 5.07
C LEU A 58 -5.28 -2.02 5.07
N ALA A 59 -4.51 -1.99 6.16
CA ALA A 59 -3.31 -2.80 6.29
C ALA A 59 -3.62 -4.30 6.34
N ALA A 60 -4.65 -4.71 7.10
CA ALA A 60 -5.07 -6.10 7.17
C ALA A 60 -5.62 -6.59 5.82
N ALA A 61 -6.47 -5.80 5.16
CA ALA A 61 -7.05 -6.13 3.86
C ALA A 61 -6.01 -6.25 2.75
N SER A 62 -4.87 -5.56 2.85
CA SER A 62 -3.74 -5.70 1.91
C SER A 62 -3.19 -7.13 1.78
N GLN A 63 -3.45 -7.97 2.79
CA GLN A 63 -3.00 -9.36 2.82
C GLN A 63 -4.08 -10.35 2.36
N LEU A 64 -5.33 -9.90 2.16
CA LEU A 64 -6.45 -10.76 1.80
C LEU A 64 -6.65 -10.84 0.29
N ARG A 65 -6.62 -12.05 -0.25
CA ARG A 65 -6.80 -12.40 -1.66
C ARG A 65 -7.78 -13.57 -1.76
N PRO A 66 -9.10 -13.32 -1.79
CA PRO A 66 -10.09 -14.39 -1.84
C PRO A 66 -9.85 -15.30 -3.06
N GLY A 67 -9.86 -16.62 -2.82
CA GLY A 67 -9.57 -17.67 -3.78
C GLY A 67 -8.09 -17.99 -4.00
N GLN A 68 -7.16 -17.20 -3.42
CA GLN A 68 -5.71 -17.38 -3.54
C GLN A 68 -4.98 -17.23 -2.19
N ASN A 69 -5.72 -17.11 -1.10
CA ASN A 69 -5.15 -17.04 0.24
C ASN A 69 -4.50 -18.37 0.62
N ASN A 70 -3.28 -18.31 1.14
CA ASN A 70 -2.65 -19.46 1.77
C ASN A 70 -3.14 -19.60 3.24
N PRO A 71 -2.88 -20.74 3.91
CA PRO A 71 -3.30 -20.93 5.30
C PRO A 71 -2.73 -19.92 6.31
N THR A 72 -1.70 -19.15 5.93
CA THR A 72 -1.10 -18.13 6.79
C THR A 72 -1.58 -16.70 6.47
N ALA A 73 -2.48 -16.52 5.50
CA ALA A 73 -2.93 -15.21 5.04
C ALA A 73 -3.61 -14.39 6.14
N LEU A 74 -4.46 -15.03 6.95
CA LEU A 74 -5.14 -14.35 8.06
C LEU A 74 -4.16 -13.95 9.18
N THR A 75 -3.16 -14.80 9.46
CA THR A 75 -2.08 -14.48 10.40
C THR A 75 -1.27 -13.29 9.93
N LYS A 76 -0.95 -13.22 8.63
CA LYS A 76 -0.29 -12.05 8.02
C LYS A 76 -1.18 -10.81 8.08
N ALA A 77 -2.46 -10.93 7.75
CA ALA A 77 -3.40 -9.81 7.84
C ALA A 77 -3.48 -9.23 9.26
N ILE A 78 -3.51 -10.08 10.29
CA ILE A 78 -3.44 -9.66 11.69
C ILE A 78 -2.13 -8.92 11.97
N ALA A 79 -0.99 -9.48 11.56
CA ALA A 79 0.32 -8.87 11.77
C ALA A 79 0.37 -7.46 11.14
N TYR A 80 -0.02 -7.32 9.87
CA TYR A 80 -0.03 -6.04 9.15
C TYR A 80 -1.01 -5.03 9.76
N GLY A 81 -2.22 -5.46 10.16
CA GLY A 81 -3.19 -4.60 10.85
C GLY A 81 -2.65 -4.05 12.17
N ARG A 82 -1.80 -4.82 12.86
CA ARG A 82 -1.22 -4.45 14.16
C ARG A 82 0.03 -3.59 14.07
N VAL A 83 0.73 -3.54 12.93
CA VAL A 83 1.96 -2.73 12.74
C VAL A 83 1.73 -1.26 13.15
N PHE A 84 0.57 -0.69 12.80
CA PHE A 84 0.21 0.69 13.09
C PHE A 84 -0.24 0.94 14.54
N SER A 85 -0.33 -0.11 15.34
CA SER A 85 -0.81 -0.09 16.71
C SER A 85 0.32 -0.35 17.70
N THR A 86 1.11 -1.41 17.49
CA THR A 86 2.17 -1.80 18.41
C THR A 86 3.52 -1.16 18.10
N GLY A 87 3.67 -0.57 16.90
CA GLY A 87 4.92 -0.02 16.39
C GLY A 87 6.01 -1.07 16.38
N GLY A 88 5.90 -1.99 15.40
CA GLY A 88 6.95 -2.91 14.97
C GLY A 88 7.64 -3.74 16.06
N VAL A 89 7.46 -5.06 15.98
CA VAL A 89 8.43 -6.11 16.38
C VAL A 89 8.28 -6.79 17.76
N ASP A 90 7.43 -6.33 18.69
CA ASP A 90 7.34 -7.01 20.00
C ASP A 90 6.27 -8.13 20.12
N ASP A 91 5.56 -8.48 19.04
CA ASP A 91 4.64 -9.62 19.08
C ASP A 91 5.32 -10.91 18.57
N PRO A 92 5.42 -11.97 19.40
CA PRO A 92 5.97 -13.27 18.99
C PRO A 92 5.18 -13.97 17.86
N ALA A 93 3.98 -13.49 17.51
CA ALA A 93 3.23 -13.94 16.33
C ALA A 93 3.60 -13.19 15.03
N THR A 94 4.43 -12.15 15.09
CA THR A 94 4.94 -11.43 13.90
C THR A 94 6.09 -12.24 13.29
N PRO A 95 6.03 -12.65 12.01
CA PRO A 95 7.20 -13.16 11.32
C PRO A 95 8.33 -12.11 11.38
N ALA A 96 9.53 -12.51 11.80
CA ALA A 96 10.67 -11.62 11.85
C ALA A 96 10.93 -10.99 10.46
N GLY A 97 10.81 -9.67 10.35
CA GLY A 97 11.05 -8.91 9.11
C GLY A 97 9.80 -8.38 8.37
N GLU A 98 8.58 -8.66 8.84
CA GLU A 98 7.34 -8.14 8.20
C GLU A 98 6.69 -6.95 8.94
N GLY A 99 7.43 -6.24 9.81
CA GLY A 99 6.97 -5.04 10.50
C GLY A 99 7.98 -3.90 10.40
N ASN A 100 7.51 -2.69 10.11
CA ASN A 100 8.37 -1.51 10.12
C ASN A 100 8.79 -1.22 11.58
N THR A 101 10.07 -1.38 11.91
CA THR A 101 10.67 -1.08 13.23
C THR A 101 10.53 0.40 13.63
N GLU A 102 10.09 1.26 12.71
CA GLU A 102 9.81 2.68 12.94
C GLU A 102 8.35 3.07 12.64
N ALA A 103 7.40 2.12 12.71
CA ALA A 103 5.99 2.43 12.46
C ALA A 103 5.44 3.47 13.45
N ILE A 104 4.85 4.55 12.91
CA ILE A 104 4.11 5.55 13.68
C ILE A 104 2.92 4.86 14.35
N LYS A 105 2.93 4.80 15.68
CA LYS A 105 1.82 4.24 16.46
C LYS A 105 0.63 5.20 16.40
N ASN A 106 -0.52 4.70 15.98
CA ASN A 106 -1.78 5.42 16.14
C ASN A 106 -2.09 5.57 17.62
N ARG A 107 -2.42 6.80 18.02
CA ARG A 107 -2.70 7.16 19.42
C ARG A 107 -4.07 7.79 19.54
N ALA A 108 -4.67 7.63 20.71
CA ALA A 108 -5.96 8.18 21.08
C ALA A 108 -5.88 8.91 22.43
N ASN A 109 -6.97 9.57 22.79
CA ASN A 109 -7.08 10.42 23.99
C ASN A 109 -6.03 11.53 23.97
N PHE A 110 -6.04 12.33 22.90
CA PHE A 110 -5.11 13.44 22.69
C PHE A 110 -3.66 12.96 22.69
N GLN A 111 -3.41 11.89 21.93
CA GLN A 111 -2.10 11.26 21.79
C GLN A 111 -1.52 10.64 23.08
N SER A 112 -2.25 10.66 24.20
CA SER A 112 -1.76 10.20 25.50
C SER A 112 -1.69 8.68 25.60
N MET A 113 -2.39 7.96 24.73
CA MET A 113 -2.53 6.51 24.80
C MET A 113 -2.27 5.90 23.42
N VAL A 114 -1.46 4.85 23.37
CA VAL A 114 -1.27 4.05 22.16
C VAL A 114 -2.50 3.15 21.98
N ILE A 115 -3.01 3.08 20.75
CA ILE A 115 -4.05 2.10 20.41
C ILE A 115 -3.34 0.76 20.30
N ASP A 116 -3.64 -0.19 21.20
CA ASP A 116 -3.07 -1.54 21.20
C ASP A 116 -4.12 -2.57 20.79
N ILE A 117 -4.25 -2.82 19.48
CA ILE A 117 -5.26 -3.69 18.91
C ILE A 117 -4.86 -5.16 19.06
N ALA A 118 -5.76 -5.95 19.64
CA ALA A 118 -5.59 -7.38 19.82
C ALA A 118 -5.87 -8.14 18.51
N ALA A 119 -5.31 -9.35 18.37
CA ALA A 119 -5.59 -10.21 17.23
C ALA A 119 -7.09 -10.54 17.07
N SER A 120 -7.81 -10.75 18.17
CA SER A 120 -9.27 -11.00 18.17
C SER A 120 -10.11 -9.81 17.74
N GLN A 121 -9.54 -8.61 17.73
CA GLN A 121 -10.20 -7.39 17.28
C GLN A 121 -10.07 -7.18 15.76
N ILE A 122 -9.33 -8.05 15.08
CA ILE A 122 -9.22 -8.12 13.62
C ILE A 122 -9.99 -9.35 13.15
N THR A 123 -11.07 -9.11 12.43
CA THR A 123 -12.03 -10.15 12.00
C THR A 123 -12.17 -10.15 10.49
N PHE A 124 -12.59 -11.28 9.93
CA PHE A 124 -12.59 -11.54 8.49
C PHE A 124 -13.95 -11.98 8.00
N SER A 125 -14.28 -11.62 6.76
CA SER A 125 -15.50 -12.09 6.10
C SER A 125 -15.27 -12.31 4.61
N ALA A 126 -16.07 -13.20 4.00
CA ALA A 126 -16.12 -13.38 2.55
C ALA A 126 -16.94 -12.30 1.84
N THR A 127 -17.85 -11.62 2.56
CA THR A 127 -18.75 -10.59 1.99
C THR A 127 -18.85 -9.38 2.91
N LEU A 128 -19.15 -8.20 2.36
CA LEU A 128 -19.22 -6.95 3.13
C LEU A 128 -20.24 -7.04 4.29
N ALA A 129 -21.42 -7.62 4.02
CA ALA A 129 -22.51 -7.78 4.99
C ALA A 129 -22.50 -9.15 5.70
N GLY A 130 -21.46 -9.95 5.51
CA GLY A 130 -21.35 -11.28 6.09
C GLY A 130 -21.02 -11.27 7.58
N PRO A 131 -21.07 -12.45 8.24
CA PRO A 131 -20.49 -12.57 9.58
C PRO A 131 -18.99 -12.28 9.49
N TYR A 132 -18.51 -11.48 10.43
CA TYR A 132 -17.08 -11.23 10.61
C TYR A 132 -16.59 -12.10 11.75
N GLU A 133 -15.67 -12.99 11.42
CA GLU A 133 -15.20 -14.04 12.32
C GLU A 133 -13.72 -13.87 12.61
N GLU A 134 -13.26 -14.35 13.77
CA GLU A 134 -11.84 -14.39 14.08
C GLU A 134 -11.09 -15.37 13.16
N ALA A 135 -9.78 -15.19 13.01
CA ALA A 135 -8.96 -15.98 12.08
C ALA A 135 -9.04 -17.50 12.26
N GLY A 136 -9.33 -17.98 13.47
CA GLY A 136 -9.48 -19.42 13.74
C GLY A 136 -10.78 -20.04 13.23
N ALA A 137 -11.80 -19.22 12.95
CA ALA A 137 -13.12 -19.66 12.46
C ALA A 137 -13.35 -19.27 11.00
N ALA A 138 -12.81 -18.13 10.57
CA ALA A 138 -12.94 -17.66 9.21
C ALA A 138 -12.25 -18.61 8.21
N ASP A 139 -12.90 -18.86 7.07
CA ASP A 139 -12.27 -19.55 5.96
C ASP A 139 -11.21 -18.64 5.32
N TYR A 140 -9.94 -18.97 5.56
CA TYR A 140 -8.81 -18.24 5.01
C TYR A 140 -8.90 -18.13 3.50
N ASN A 141 -9.41 -19.14 2.79
CA ASN A 141 -9.44 -19.14 1.33
C ASN A 141 -10.45 -18.13 0.77
N THR A 142 -11.58 -17.92 1.43
CA THR A 142 -12.67 -17.05 0.94
C THR A 142 -12.69 -15.66 1.58
N ALA A 143 -11.90 -15.41 2.62
CA ALA A 143 -11.79 -14.10 3.26
C ALA A 143 -11.40 -12.98 2.27
N ALA A 144 -12.29 -12.01 2.10
CA ALA A 144 -12.17 -10.88 1.19
C ALA A 144 -12.19 -9.52 1.92
N PHE A 145 -12.73 -9.50 3.15
CA PHE A 145 -12.91 -8.29 3.96
C PHE A 145 -12.18 -8.46 5.29
N ALA A 146 -11.44 -7.44 5.70
CA ALA A 146 -10.88 -7.31 7.04
C ALA A 146 -11.63 -6.22 7.79
N LYS A 147 -12.01 -6.47 9.05
CA LYS A 147 -12.62 -5.47 9.94
C LYS A 147 -11.86 -5.38 11.25
N CYS A 148 -11.41 -4.17 11.56
CA CYS A 148 -10.80 -3.83 12.84
C CYS A 148 -11.83 -3.15 13.74
N THR A 149 -11.87 -3.51 15.03
CA THR A 149 -12.77 -2.88 16.01
C THR A 149 -12.05 -2.65 17.33
N TYR A 150 -12.08 -1.42 17.84
CA TYR A 150 -11.40 -1.08 19.08
C TYR A 150 -12.33 -0.34 20.06
N PRO A 151 -12.71 -0.98 21.18
CA PRO A 151 -13.46 -0.33 22.25
C PRO A 151 -12.51 0.26 23.29
N LEU A 152 -12.48 1.60 23.41
CA LEU A 152 -11.80 2.28 24.51
C LEU A 152 -12.77 2.47 25.68
N THR A 153 -12.61 1.63 26.71
CA THR A 153 -13.47 1.61 27.89
C THR A 153 -12.87 2.45 29.04
N GLY A 154 -13.69 2.78 30.04
CA GLY A 154 -13.20 3.40 31.27
C GLY A 154 -12.80 4.86 31.15
N LEU A 155 -13.23 5.57 30.09
CA LEU A 155 -12.93 6.98 29.94
C LEU A 155 -13.69 7.78 31.01
N PRO A 156 -13.00 8.54 31.87
CA PRO A 156 -13.66 9.28 32.93
C PRO A 156 -14.51 10.40 32.34
N ILE A 157 -15.74 10.52 32.85
CA ILE A 157 -16.60 11.67 32.63
C ILE A 157 -16.19 12.73 33.65
N LEU A 158 -15.74 13.90 33.19
CA LEU A 158 -15.09 14.88 34.06
C LEU A 158 -16.12 15.81 34.69
N PHE A 159 -16.93 16.48 33.86
CA PHE A 159 -17.77 17.59 34.31
C PHE A 159 -19.25 17.20 34.44
N MET A 160 -19.73 16.30 33.60
CA MET A 160 -21.13 15.83 33.61
C MET A 160 -21.46 14.98 34.85
N ARG A 161 -20.43 14.54 35.58
CA ARG A 161 -20.54 13.90 36.89
C ARG A 161 -21.17 14.80 37.96
N VAL A 162 -21.11 16.12 37.78
CA VAL A 162 -21.81 17.10 38.63
C VAL A 162 -23.33 17.01 38.48
N LEU A 163 -23.82 16.65 37.29
CA LEU A 163 -25.25 16.51 36.99
C LEU A 163 -25.79 15.13 37.35
N ASN A 164 -24.96 14.09 37.21
CA ASN A 164 -25.30 12.74 37.64
C ASN A 164 -24.05 12.00 38.17
N PRO A 165 -23.87 11.90 39.50
CA PRO A 165 -22.67 11.30 40.09
C PRO A 165 -22.55 9.78 39.85
N LEU A 166 -23.61 9.12 39.38
CA LEU A 166 -23.60 7.71 38.99
C LEU A 166 -22.93 7.48 37.62
N LEU A 167 -22.76 8.52 36.80
CA LEU A 167 -22.04 8.48 35.53
C LEU A 167 -20.54 8.70 35.79
N SER A 168 -19.78 7.62 35.98
CA SER A 168 -18.35 7.69 36.29
C SER A 168 -17.47 7.53 35.05
N THR A 169 -17.83 6.65 34.13
CA THR A 169 -17.05 6.34 32.93
C THR A 169 -17.93 6.10 31.70
N GLN A 170 -17.33 6.29 30.52
CA GLN A 170 -17.94 6.02 29.23
C GLN A 170 -17.01 5.13 28.39
N THR A 171 -17.59 4.39 27.44
CA THR A 171 -16.86 3.66 26.40
C THR A 171 -17.05 4.36 25.06
N VAL A 172 -15.97 4.56 24.32
CA VAL A 172 -15.98 5.03 22.92
C VAL A 172 -15.39 3.91 22.06
N SER A 173 -16.12 3.48 21.03
CA SER A 173 -15.64 2.47 20.09
C SER A 173 -15.53 3.03 18.68
N ALA A 174 -14.60 2.44 17.94
CA ALA A 174 -14.35 2.67 16.53
C ALA A 174 -14.33 1.33 15.79
N MET A 175 -14.75 1.33 14.52
CA MET A 175 -14.60 0.20 13.62
C MET A 175 -14.40 0.65 12.19
N ALA A 176 -13.69 -0.16 11.42
CA ALA A 176 -13.49 0.04 10.00
C ALA A 176 -13.39 -1.32 9.29
N ALA A 177 -13.96 -1.42 8.10
CA ALA A 177 -13.81 -2.57 7.24
C ALA A 177 -13.11 -2.15 5.93
N ALA A 178 -12.31 -3.05 5.37
CA ALA A 178 -11.63 -2.81 4.10
C ALA A 178 -11.58 -4.09 3.25
N THR A 179 -11.46 -3.89 1.94
CA THR A 179 -11.25 -4.96 0.95
C THR A 179 -10.28 -4.48 -0.12
N LEU A 180 -9.95 -5.35 -1.08
CA LEU A 180 -9.17 -4.96 -2.26
C LEU A 180 -10.09 -4.51 -3.39
N ALA A 181 -9.79 -3.35 -3.97
CA ALA A 181 -10.46 -2.81 -5.17
C ALA A 181 -9.42 -2.37 -6.20
N PRO A 182 -9.71 -2.33 -7.51
CA PRO A 182 -8.76 -1.81 -8.50
C PRO A 182 -8.32 -0.38 -8.17
N SER A 183 -7.11 0.03 -8.55
CA SER A 183 -6.57 1.38 -8.28
C SER A 183 -7.02 2.41 -9.34
N ALA A 184 -6.95 3.69 -9.00
CA ALA A 184 -7.05 4.82 -9.92
C ALA A 184 -5.72 5.12 -10.64
N SER A 185 -4.59 4.61 -10.14
CA SER A 185 -3.25 4.79 -10.70
C SER A 185 -2.46 3.48 -10.68
N ALA A 186 -1.67 3.25 -11.73
CA ALA A 186 -0.74 2.13 -11.83
C ALA A 186 0.67 2.72 -12.01
N CYS A 187 1.46 2.77 -10.94
CA CYS A 187 2.85 3.24 -11.05
C CYS A 187 3.65 2.23 -11.87
N ALA A 188 3.82 2.56 -13.15
CA ALA A 188 4.37 1.64 -14.13
C ALA A 188 5.87 1.87 -14.33
N ILE A 189 6.61 0.80 -14.56
CA ILE A 189 8.01 0.91 -14.97
C ILE A 189 8.07 1.26 -16.47
N PRO A 190 9.18 1.86 -16.95
CA PRO A 190 9.32 2.31 -18.35
C PRO A 190 9.58 1.17 -19.33
N VAL A 191 8.80 0.10 -19.23
CA VAL A 191 8.74 -1.00 -20.19
C VAL A 191 7.29 -1.35 -20.46
N ALA A 192 6.95 -1.58 -21.72
CA ALA A 192 5.64 -2.06 -22.14
C ALA A 192 5.70 -3.51 -22.58
N VAL A 193 4.65 -4.24 -22.25
CA VAL A 193 4.41 -5.61 -22.68
C VAL A 193 3.69 -5.59 -24.04
N CYS A 194 4.19 -6.37 -24.99
CA CYS A 194 3.68 -6.40 -26.35
C CYS A 194 2.51 -7.39 -26.49
N LYS A 195 1.31 -6.87 -26.72
CA LYS A 195 0.12 -7.71 -26.95
C LYS A 195 0.19 -8.46 -28.28
N ALA A 196 -0.56 -9.56 -28.36
CA ALA A 196 -0.82 -10.23 -29.63
C ALA A 196 -1.85 -9.46 -30.48
N PRO A 197 -1.72 -9.42 -31.81
CA PRO A 197 -2.72 -8.80 -32.69
C PRO A 197 -4.13 -9.35 -32.42
N GLY A 198 -5.11 -8.45 -32.25
CA GLY A 198 -6.51 -8.81 -31.99
C GLY A 198 -6.81 -9.35 -30.59
N SER A 199 -5.81 -9.43 -29.70
CA SER A 199 -6.02 -9.87 -28.32
C SER A 199 -6.54 -8.75 -27.42
N THR A 200 -7.21 -9.13 -26.32
CA THR A 200 -7.78 -8.19 -25.34
C THR A 200 -7.44 -8.64 -23.91
N ALA A 201 -7.80 -7.83 -22.91
CA ALA A 201 -7.66 -8.19 -21.51
C ALA A 201 -8.31 -9.55 -21.17
N ALA A 202 -9.45 -9.88 -21.79
CA ALA A 202 -10.13 -11.16 -21.56
C ALA A 202 -9.29 -12.39 -21.98
N SER A 203 -8.34 -12.20 -22.90
CA SER A 203 -7.42 -13.24 -23.36
C SER A 203 -5.98 -13.01 -22.87
N ASN A 204 -5.80 -12.29 -21.76
CA ASN A 204 -4.47 -11.87 -21.24
C ASN A 204 -3.58 -11.23 -22.31
N PHE A 205 -4.16 -10.51 -23.27
CA PHE A 205 -3.44 -9.92 -24.40
C PHE A 205 -2.59 -10.92 -25.21
N GLY A 206 -2.99 -12.18 -25.22
CA GLY A 206 -2.30 -13.26 -25.94
C GLY A 206 -1.11 -13.85 -25.20
N LEU A 207 -0.92 -13.48 -23.93
CA LEU A 207 0.17 -13.96 -23.07
C LEU A 207 -0.30 -15.07 -22.14
N THR A 208 0.62 -15.93 -21.74
CA THR A 208 0.38 -16.98 -20.74
C THR A 208 1.08 -16.67 -19.43
N VAL A 209 0.41 -16.90 -18.29
CA VAL A 209 1.00 -16.66 -16.97
C VAL A 209 2.22 -17.58 -16.79
N GLY A 210 3.34 -17.01 -16.34
CA GLY A 210 4.63 -17.67 -16.24
C GLY A 210 5.48 -17.59 -17.51
N GLN A 211 4.97 -17.03 -18.60
CA GLN A 211 5.73 -16.81 -19.83
C GLN A 211 6.86 -15.83 -19.60
N TRP A 212 8.08 -16.22 -19.99
CA TRP A 212 9.21 -15.31 -20.07
C TRP A 212 9.17 -14.50 -21.37
N MET A 213 9.51 -13.23 -21.25
CA MET A 213 9.51 -12.22 -22.30
C MET A 213 10.91 -11.62 -22.37
N SER A 214 11.36 -11.32 -23.58
CA SER A 214 12.65 -10.70 -23.85
C SER A 214 12.45 -9.44 -24.71
N PRO A 215 13.38 -8.48 -24.71
CA PRO A 215 13.35 -7.35 -25.64
C PRO A 215 13.78 -7.80 -27.05
N PRO A 216 13.64 -6.94 -28.08
CA PRO A 216 14.17 -7.21 -29.41
C PRO A 216 15.69 -7.46 -29.38
N GLU A 217 16.18 -8.27 -30.31
CA GLU A 217 17.59 -8.69 -30.41
C GLU A 217 18.57 -7.57 -30.85
N GLY A 218 18.16 -6.30 -30.81
CA GLY A 218 19.00 -5.16 -31.17
C GLY A 218 18.23 -3.93 -31.65
N ALA A 219 18.95 -2.83 -31.86
CA ALA A 219 18.38 -1.60 -32.42
C ALA A 219 17.87 -1.84 -33.85
N GLY A 220 16.60 -1.51 -34.10
CA GLY A 220 15.93 -1.72 -35.39
C GLY A 220 15.35 -3.12 -35.59
N SER A 221 15.51 -4.05 -34.62
CA SER A 221 14.80 -5.33 -34.64
C SER A 221 13.32 -5.11 -34.27
N PRO A 222 12.37 -5.73 -34.98
CA PRO A 222 10.96 -5.51 -34.72
C PRO A 222 10.57 -6.04 -33.34
N TYR A 223 9.67 -5.32 -32.67
CA TYR A 223 9.06 -5.83 -31.44
C TYR A 223 8.12 -6.98 -31.79
N GLY A 224 8.44 -8.17 -31.29
CA GLY A 224 7.63 -9.38 -31.45
C GLY A 224 6.43 -9.42 -30.50
N THR A 225 5.39 -10.15 -30.87
CA THR A 225 4.30 -10.52 -29.95
C THR A 225 4.85 -11.36 -28.80
N GLY A 226 4.41 -11.08 -27.57
CA GLY A 226 4.84 -11.85 -26.40
C GLY A 226 6.20 -11.43 -25.83
N ASN A 227 6.76 -10.33 -26.35
CA ASN A 227 7.98 -9.68 -25.87
C ASN A 227 7.64 -8.41 -25.08
N PHE A 228 8.66 -7.66 -24.70
CA PHE A 228 8.48 -6.33 -24.11
C PHE A 228 9.43 -5.32 -24.75
N GLY A 229 9.14 -4.04 -24.59
CA GLY A 229 9.99 -2.96 -25.06
C GLY A 229 10.12 -1.85 -24.03
N TRP A 230 11.22 -1.12 -24.06
CA TRP A 230 11.33 0.12 -23.31
C TRP A 230 10.34 1.15 -23.86
N ILE A 231 9.81 2.01 -23.00
CA ILE A 231 8.88 3.07 -23.41
C ILE A 231 9.22 4.40 -22.78
N ASP A 232 8.82 5.45 -23.48
CA ASP A 232 8.78 6.82 -22.98
C ASP A 232 7.34 7.22 -22.69
N PHE A 233 7.07 7.75 -21.49
CA PHE A 233 5.75 8.23 -21.09
C PHE A 233 5.50 9.69 -21.44
N THR A 234 6.53 10.45 -21.86
CA THR A 234 6.41 11.87 -22.22
C THR A 234 6.86 12.20 -23.66
N PRO A 235 6.42 11.44 -24.69
CA PRO A 235 6.85 11.67 -26.07
C PRO A 235 6.43 13.07 -26.58
N PRO A 236 7.24 13.75 -27.42
CA PRO A 236 8.57 13.37 -27.92
C PRO A 236 9.72 13.83 -27.01
N GLY A 237 9.42 14.30 -25.80
CA GLY A 237 10.40 14.65 -24.78
C GLY A 237 11.00 13.40 -24.13
N GLY A 238 11.69 13.59 -23.01
CA GLY A 238 12.22 12.48 -22.22
C GLY A 238 13.59 11.97 -22.62
N GLY A 239 13.98 10.82 -22.05
CA GLY A 239 15.25 10.16 -22.33
C GLY A 239 15.80 9.34 -21.16
N ALA A 240 17.04 8.83 -21.31
CA ALA A 240 17.63 7.88 -20.37
C ALA A 240 17.58 8.31 -18.89
N SER A 241 17.69 9.61 -18.60
CA SER A 241 17.62 10.13 -17.22
C SER A 241 16.23 9.96 -16.62
N GLU A 242 15.16 10.30 -17.37
CA GLU A 242 13.79 10.11 -16.91
C GLU A 242 13.51 8.63 -16.65
N LEU A 243 13.87 7.76 -17.60
CA LEU A 243 13.66 6.33 -17.46
C LEU A 243 14.44 5.76 -16.27
N ALA A 244 15.65 6.26 -15.99
CA ALA A 244 16.41 5.88 -14.81
C ALA A 244 15.74 6.35 -13.51
N ASP A 245 15.15 7.55 -13.49
CA ASP A 245 14.39 8.07 -12.35
C ASP A 245 13.12 7.26 -12.10
N LEU A 246 12.41 6.85 -13.16
CA LEU A 246 11.24 5.95 -13.05
C LEU A 246 11.63 4.56 -12.51
N LEU A 247 12.78 4.02 -12.95
CA LEU A 247 13.29 2.74 -12.45
C LEU A 247 13.77 2.81 -11.00
N THR A 248 14.48 3.86 -10.61
CA THR A 248 15.01 4.03 -9.25
C THR A 248 13.97 4.53 -8.26
N GLY A 249 12.93 5.21 -8.74
CA GLY A 249 11.80 5.76 -7.99
C GLY A 249 10.53 4.90 -8.07
N PRO A 250 9.34 5.52 -7.87
CA PRO A 250 8.07 4.80 -7.80
C PRO A 250 7.56 4.29 -9.15
N GLY A 251 8.07 4.80 -10.27
CA GLY A 251 7.53 4.56 -11.62
C GLY A 251 6.64 5.72 -12.09
N GLN A 252 6.02 5.57 -13.26
CA GLN A 252 5.10 6.56 -13.83
C GLN A 252 3.69 6.28 -13.29
N CYS A 253 3.19 7.15 -12.43
CA CYS A 253 1.90 6.96 -11.76
C CYS A 253 0.75 7.70 -12.43
N ASP A 254 1.05 8.71 -13.27
CA ASP A 254 0.07 9.58 -13.92
C ASP A 254 -0.22 9.14 -15.36
N THR A 255 -0.57 7.86 -15.53
CA THR A 255 -0.82 7.24 -16.84
C THR A 255 -2.09 6.41 -16.83
N ASN A 256 -2.89 6.55 -17.88
CA ASN A 256 -4.21 5.93 -18.00
C ASN A 256 -4.29 5.04 -19.25
N ILE A 257 -5.27 4.13 -19.28
CA ILE A 257 -5.63 3.43 -20.53
C ILE A 257 -6.01 4.49 -21.57
N GLY A 258 -5.47 4.35 -22.79
CA GLY A 258 -5.60 5.32 -23.88
C GLY A 258 -4.51 6.38 -23.93
N THR A 259 -3.59 6.43 -22.94
CA THR A 259 -2.43 7.34 -22.99
C THR A 259 -1.45 6.87 -24.07
N GLU A 260 -0.97 7.79 -24.89
CA GLU A 260 0.08 7.50 -25.88
C GLU A 260 1.44 7.36 -25.19
N VAL A 261 2.20 6.33 -25.59
CA VAL A 261 3.59 6.12 -25.15
C VAL A 261 4.51 6.04 -26.36
N GLY A 262 5.73 6.57 -26.23
CA GLY A 262 6.70 6.65 -27.32
C GLY A 262 7.77 5.56 -27.27
N GLU A 263 8.51 5.44 -28.37
CA GLU A 263 9.81 4.76 -28.34
C GLU A 263 10.80 5.63 -27.56
N PRO A 264 11.56 5.04 -26.62
CA PRO A 264 12.58 5.79 -25.90
C PRO A 264 13.77 6.08 -26.82
N GLY A 265 14.48 7.17 -26.53
CA GLY A 265 15.76 7.48 -27.14
C GLY A 265 16.87 6.50 -26.70
N SER A 266 18.08 7.00 -26.45
CA SER A 266 19.18 6.13 -26.00
C SER A 266 18.89 5.49 -24.63
N ILE A 267 18.96 4.16 -24.54
CA ILE A 267 18.71 3.37 -23.31
C ILE A 267 20.00 2.82 -22.68
N SER A 268 21.18 3.18 -23.23
CA SER A 268 22.46 2.54 -22.91
C SER A 268 22.95 2.72 -21.46
N SER A 269 22.32 3.60 -20.68
CA SER A 269 22.68 3.89 -19.28
C SER A 269 21.62 3.43 -18.26
N LEU A 270 20.58 2.71 -18.70
CA LEU A 270 19.52 2.21 -17.82
C LEU A 270 19.94 0.97 -17.03
N ASP A 271 21.06 0.33 -17.40
CA ASP A 271 21.62 -0.83 -16.72
C ASP A 271 21.84 -0.57 -15.23
N VAL A 272 22.42 0.58 -14.88
CA VAL A 272 22.71 0.90 -13.48
C VAL A 272 21.41 1.06 -12.66
N ALA A 273 20.39 1.70 -13.23
CA ALA A 273 19.08 1.88 -12.58
C ALA A 273 18.28 0.57 -12.49
N TRP A 274 18.36 -0.28 -13.52
CA TRP A 274 17.75 -1.60 -13.52
C TRP A 274 18.39 -2.51 -12.47
N ASN A 275 19.72 -2.52 -12.41
CA ASN A 275 20.52 -3.36 -11.53
C ASN A 275 20.35 -3.01 -10.04
N SER A 276 20.00 -1.75 -9.71
CA SER A 276 19.74 -1.38 -8.32
C SER A 276 18.57 -2.19 -7.72
N ARG A 277 17.57 -2.56 -8.53
CA ARG A 277 16.46 -3.43 -8.11
C ARG A 277 16.90 -4.85 -7.75
N PHE A 278 18.05 -5.31 -8.27
CA PHE A 278 18.66 -6.60 -7.91
C PHE A 278 19.65 -6.49 -6.73
N GLY A 279 19.81 -5.31 -6.12
CA GLY A 279 20.83 -5.10 -5.09
C GLY A 279 22.25 -5.04 -5.63
N LEU A 280 22.41 -4.61 -6.88
CA LEU A 280 23.70 -4.47 -7.55
C LEU A 280 23.98 -2.99 -7.80
N TYR A 281 25.05 -2.45 -7.20
CA TYR A 281 25.35 -1.02 -7.22
C TYR A 281 26.73 -0.74 -7.80
N LYS A 282 26.79 0.19 -8.74
CA LYS A 282 28.04 0.65 -9.36
C LYS A 282 28.58 1.87 -8.60
N PRO A 283 29.82 1.83 -8.07
CA PRO A 283 30.46 3.00 -7.46
C PRO A 283 30.58 4.15 -8.46
N GLY A 284 30.39 5.38 -7.99
CA GLY A 284 30.53 6.59 -8.80
C GLY A 284 29.52 7.67 -8.43
N ALA A 285 29.92 8.93 -8.60
CA ALA A 285 29.03 10.06 -8.39
C ALA A 285 27.87 10.01 -9.40
N GLY A 286 26.64 10.23 -8.93
CA GLY A 286 25.43 10.19 -9.74
C GLY A 286 24.83 8.80 -9.96
N ASN A 287 25.51 7.72 -9.54
CA ASN A 287 24.91 6.38 -9.61
C ASN A 287 23.92 6.15 -8.45
N PRO A 288 22.84 5.39 -8.68
CA PRO A 288 21.93 4.91 -7.64
C PRO A 288 22.70 4.32 -6.45
N GLN A 289 22.24 4.59 -5.23
CA GLN A 289 22.78 4.04 -3.99
C GLN A 289 21.67 3.35 -3.22
N ALA A 290 22.00 2.37 -2.38
CA ALA A 290 20.99 1.56 -1.68
C ALA A 290 20.05 2.37 -0.77
N GLY A 291 20.47 3.55 -0.29
CA GLY A 291 19.62 4.44 0.49
C GLY A 291 18.63 5.27 -0.32
N SER A 292 18.98 5.66 -1.55
CA SER A 292 18.13 6.49 -2.43
C SER A 292 17.33 5.67 -3.44
N ALA A 293 17.84 4.52 -3.83
CA ALA A 293 17.21 3.59 -4.75
C ALA A 293 17.22 2.19 -4.10
N PRO A 294 16.36 1.92 -3.11
CA PRO A 294 16.39 0.67 -2.35
C PRO A 294 16.23 -0.55 -3.26
N PRO A 295 16.87 -1.69 -2.94
CA PRO A 295 16.80 -2.91 -3.74
C PRO A 295 15.46 -3.63 -3.57
N ASP A 296 15.26 -4.68 -4.35
CA ASP A 296 14.24 -5.66 -4.03
C ASP A 296 14.55 -6.41 -2.72
N VAL A 297 13.55 -7.05 -2.12
CA VAL A 297 13.77 -7.99 -0.99
C VAL A 297 14.69 -9.15 -1.36
N THR A 298 14.89 -9.44 -2.65
CA THR A 298 15.87 -10.42 -3.12
C THR A 298 16.62 -9.97 -4.38
N GLY A 299 17.93 -10.20 -4.40
CA GLY A 299 18.78 -10.05 -5.58
C GLY A 299 18.84 -11.28 -6.49
N TYR A 300 18.11 -12.36 -6.14
CA TYR A 300 18.20 -13.64 -6.83
C TYR A 300 17.72 -13.55 -8.29
N SER A 301 18.58 -13.88 -9.23
CA SER A 301 18.31 -13.79 -10.67
C SER A 301 17.77 -15.09 -11.25
N TYR A 302 17.03 -14.98 -12.34
CA TYR A 302 16.44 -16.09 -13.07
C TYR A 302 16.90 -16.05 -14.52
N THR A 303 17.56 -17.13 -14.94
CA THR A 303 18.07 -17.37 -16.29
C THR A 303 17.85 -18.84 -16.61
N THR A 304 17.89 -19.23 -17.87
CA THR A 304 17.79 -20.65 -18.25
C THR A 304 18.92 -21.51 -17.68
N ALA A 305 20.03 -20.91 -17.26
CA ALA A 305 21.15 -21.59 -16.63
C ALA A 305 20.92 -21.92 -15.15
N ASN A 306 20.22 -21.06 -14.40
CA ASN A 306 19.99 -21.23 -12.96
C ASN A 306 18.53 -21.56 -12.59
N TRP A 307 17.62 -21.47 -13.56
CA TRP A 307 16.21 -21.82 -13.47
C TRP A 307 15.81 -22.68 -14.67
N THR A 308 15.93 -24.01 -14.50
CA THR A 308 15.86 -24.95 -15.63
C THR A 308 14.46 -25.10 -16.23
N LEU A 309 13.42 -24.65 -15.51
CA LEU A 309 12.06 -24.61 -16.05
C LEU A 309 11.93 -23.58 -17.18
N GLY A 310 12.74 -22.53 -17.20
CA GLY A 310 12.72 -21.48 -18.23
C GLY A 310 11.39 -20.71 -18.32
N ALA A 311 10.57 -20.81 -17.29
CA ALA A 311 9.25 -20.20 -17.15
C ALA A 311 8.84 -20.24 -15.67
N ASN A 312 7.82 -19.46 -15.29
CA ASN A 312 7.17 -19.52 -13.99
C ASN A 312 8.15 -19.45 -12.80
N ALA A 313 9.14 -18.56 -12.83
CA ALA A 313 10.06 -18.33 -11.74
C ALA A 313 9.40 -17.66 -10.54
N TYR A 314 8.22 -17.07 -10.68
CA TYR A 314 7.52 -16.45 -9.55
C TYR A 314 7.08 -17.49 -8.50
N THR A 315 6.38 -18.55 -8.93
CA THR A 315 5.81 -19.59 -8.04
C THR A 315 6.14 -21.01 -8.46
N GLY A 316 6.82 -21.22 -9.59
CA GLY A 316 7.18 -22.54 -10.07
C GLY A 316 8.06 -23.31 -9.10
N THR A 317 8.12 -24.63 -9.28
CA THR A 317 8.87 -25.52 -8.40
C THR A 317 9.90 -26.29 -9.21
N VAL A 318 11.18 -26.13 -8.84
CA VAL A 318 12.29 -26.90 -9.39
C VAL A 318 13.12 -27.42 -8.23
N ALA A 319 13.41 -28.71 -8.22
CA ALA A 319 14.13 -29.35 -7.13
C ALA A 319 15.52 -28.70 -6.93
N GLY A 320 15.79 -28.24 -5.70
CA GLY A 320 17.06 -27.61 -5.34
C GLY A 320 17.24 -26.16 -5.81
N GLN A 321 16.21 -25.54 -6.40
CA GLN A 321 16.23 -24.14 -6.83
C GLN A 321 15.17 -23.33 -6.09
N PHE A 322 15.35 -22.00 -6.04
CA PHE A 322 14.48 -21.09 -5.30
C PHE A 322 13.72 -20.21 -6.28
N ASN A 323 12.39 -20.40 -6.36
CA ASN A 323 11.52 -19.44 -7.02
C ASN A 323 11.53 -18.08 -6.29
N TYR A 324 10.92 -17.05 -6.88
CA TYR A 324 10.96 -15.69 -6.34
C TYR A 324 10.40 -15.62 -4.92
N GLY A 325 9.25 -16.28 -4.67
CA GLY A 325 8.65 -16.30 -3.34
C GLY A 325 9.59 -16.86 -2.26
N ASN A 326 10.28 -17.96 -2.55
CA ASN A 326 11.24 -18.57 -1.63
C ASN A 326 12.52 -17.73 -1.47
N ALA A 327 13.01 -17.13 -2.55
CA ALA A 327 14.19 -16.28 -2.52
C ALA A 327 13.95 -14.98 -1.73
N ALA A 328 12.79 -14.35 -1.94
CA ALA A 328 12.32 -13.17 -1.23
C ALA A 328 12.15 -13.44 0.27
N ALA A 329 11.50 -14.55 0.65
CA ALA A 329 11.29 -14.92 2.06
C ALA A 329 12.60 -15.16 2.85
N ASN A 330 13.70 -15.41 2.14
CA ASN A 330 15.03 -15.65 2.73
C ASN A 330 16.05 -14.56 2.36
N TYR A 331 15.59 -13.42 1.84
CA TYR A 331 16.42 -12.27 1.46
C TYR A 331 17.63 -12.61 0.58
N ARG A 332 17.49 -13.61 -0.31
CA ARG A 332 18.65 -14.16 -1.02
C ARG A 332 19.27 -13.10 -1.93
N PRO A 333 20.59 -12.87 -1.87
CA PRO A 333 21.27 -11.93 -2.76
C PRO A 333 21.44 -12.53 -4.16
N TYR A 334 21.99 -11.73 -5.07
CA TYR A 334 22.44 -12.21 -6.38
C TYR A 334 23.45 -13.37 -6.23
N GLN A 335 23.28 -14.44 -7.00
CA GLN A 335 23.91 -15.74 -6.71
C GLN A 335 25.41 -15.80 -6.93
N VAL A 336 25.95 -14.95 -7.80
CA VAL A 336 27.36 -14.95 -8.18
C VAL A 336 28.01 -13.62 -7.85
N ASP A 337 29.33 -13.57 -7.82
CA ASP A 337 30.04 -12.29 -7.72
C ASP A 337 29.85 -11.54 -9.04
N PRO A 338 29.24 -10.34 -9.02
CA PRO A 338 29.04 -9.58 -10.25
C PRO A 338 30.40 -9.10 -10.79
N PRO A 339 30.51 -8.92 -12.11
CA PRO A 339 31.73 -8.37 -12.69
C PRO A 339 31.96 -6.92 -12.18
N ASN A 340 33.24 -6.54 -12.05
CA ASN A 340 33.63 -5.14 -11.84
C ASN A 340 32.95 -4.27 -12.92
N PRO A 341 32.27 -3.16 -12.59
CA PRO A 341 32.32 -2.41 -11.33
C PRO A 341 31.15 -2.60 -10.36
N TYR A 342 30.35 -3.66 -10.47
CA TYR A 342 29.19 -3.81 -9.60
C TYR A 342 29.56 -4.40 -8.23
N ASN A 343 28.97 -3.84 -7.17
CA ASN A 343 28.98 -4.40 -5.82
C ASN A 343 27.63 -5.05 -5.53
N ARG A 344 27.63 -6.28 -5.02
CA ARG A 344 26.41 -6.96 -4.57
C ARG A 344 26.11 -6.68 -3.10
N LEU A 345 24.83 -6.52 -2.78
CA LEU A 345 24.37 -6.52 -1.40
C LEU A 345 24.34 -7.94 -0.80
N THR A 346 24.44 -8.01 0.52
CA THR A 346 24.28 -9.24 1.30
C THR A 346 22.81 -9.53 1.62
N ASP A 347 22.54 -10.74 2.09
CA ASP A 347 21.23 -11.14 2.62
C ASP A 347 20.73 -10.20 3.74
N THR A 348 21.62 -9.82 4.66
CA THR A 348 21.32 -8.91 5.76
C THR A 348 20.94 -7.52 5.25
N GLN A 349 21.60 -7.06 4.19
CA GLN A 349 21.29 -5.78 3.55
C GLN A 349 19.96 -5.84 2.80
N HIS A 350 19.65 -6.95 2.11
CA HIS A 350 18.33 -7.16 1.51
C HIS A 350 17.21 -7.23 2.56
N ASN A 351 17.46 -7.84 3.73
CA ASN A 351 16.51 -7.85 4.84
C ASN A 351 16.21 -6.42 5.37
N THR A 352 17.25 -5.60 5.51
CA THR A 352 17.10 -4.26 6.10
C THR A 352 16.57 -3.23 5.08
N LEU A 353 17.11 -3.25 3.86
CA LEU A 353 16.90 -2.23 2.84
C LEU A 353 15.90 -2.65 1.76
N GLY A 354 15.65 -3.96 1.61
CA GLY A 354 14.82 -4.51 0.56
C GLY A 354 13.36 -4.08 0.64
N ARG A 355 12.78 -3.82 -0.52
CA ARG A 355 11.35 -3.51 -0.73
C ARG A 355 10.82 -4.39 -1.86
N PHE A 356 9.53 -4.62 -1.99
CA PHE A 356 9.02 -5.33 -3.17
C PHE A 356 9.11 -4.40 -4.39
N ARG A 357 10.10 -4.63 -5.26
CA ARG A 357 10.45 -3.77 -6.41
C ARG A 357 10.73 -4.53 -7.69
N ARG A 358 10.73 -5.86 -7.70
CA ARG A 358 10.88 -6.65 -8.94
C ARG A 358 9.58 -7.22 -9.47
N VAL A 359 8.55 -7.27 -8.63
CA VAL A 359 7.16 -7.50 -9.04
C VAL A 359 6.53 -6.13 -9.29
N VAL A 360 6.24 -5.82 -10.55
CA VAL A 360 6.01 -4.45 -11.02
C VAL A 360 4.91 -4.40 -12.07
N VAL A 361 4.27 -3.24 -12.19
CA VAL A 361 3.26 -3.01 -13.22
C VAL A 361 3.93 -2.46 -14.48
N ALA A 362 3.53 -2.98 -15.64
CA ALA A 362 3.95 -2.53 -16.96
C ALA A 362 2.71 -2.30 -17.84
N PRO A 363 2.63 -1.22 -18.63
CA PRO A 363 1.55 -1.06 -19.59
C PRO A 363 1.60 -2.17 -20.63
N VAL A 364 0.43 -2.55 -21.14
CA VAL A 364 0.29 -3.40 -22.31
C VAL A 364 -0.03 -2.53 -23.51
N VAL A 365 0.69 -2.70 -24.60
CA VAL A 365 0.56 -1.87 -25.82
C VAL A 365 0.62 -2.71 -27.09
N ASP A 366 0.14 -2.13 -28.18
CA ASP A 366 0.37 -2.67 -29.52
C ASP A 366 1.77 -2.31 -30.04
N CYS A 367 2.75 -3.15 -29.75
CA CYS A 367 4.13 -2.91 -30.22
C CYS A 367 4.29 -2.99 -31.75
N THR A 368 3.28 -3.45 -32.51
CA THR A 368 3.37 -3.42 -33.98
C THR A 368 3.33 -2.00 -34.54
N ALA A 369 2.81 -1.03 -33.78
CA ALA A 369 2.81 0.39 -34.15
C ALA A 369 4.23 0.92 -34.38
N TRP A 370 5.18 0.51 -33.52
CA TRP A 370 6.59 0.89 -33.62
C TRP A 370 7.28 0.36 -34.87
N ASN A 371 6.89 -0.82 -35.36
CA ASN A 371 7.48 -1.42 -36.56
C ASN A 371 7.17 -0.65 -37.85
N THR A 372 6.20 0.28 -37.83
CA THR A 372 5.79 1.06 -39.02
C THR A 372 6.38 2.47 -39.08
N GLY A 373 7.11 2.89 -38.04
CA GLY A 373 7.76 4.20 -37.95
C GLY A 373 6.79 5.36 -37.68
N GLY A 374 6.97 6.05 -36.55
CA GLY A 374 6.32 7.33 -36.26
C GLY A 374 4.94 7.28 -35.58
N ALA A 375 4.46 6.11 -35.15
CA ALA A 375 3.22 5.98 -34.36
C ALA A 375 3.52 5.60 -32.90
N ASN A 376 2.97 6.39 -31.97
CA ASN A 376 2.99 6.08 -30.54
C ASN A 376 1.80 5.16 -30.23
N PRO A 377 2.01 3.91 -29.77
CA PRO A 377 0.91 3.08 -29.33
C PRO A 377 0.28 3.66 -28.06
N VAL A 378 -0.99 3.30 -27.85
CA VAL A 378 -1.72 3.65 -26.64
C VAL A 378 -1.64 2.51 -25.63
N VAL A 379 -1.72 2.85 -24.35
CA VAL A 379 -1.87 1.88 -23.26
C VAL A 379 -3.23 1.20 -23.36
N ASP A 380 -3.26 -0.11 -23.61
CA ASP A 380 -4.48 -0.92 -23.68
C ASP A 380 -4.88 -1.56 -22.35
N GLY A 381 -3.92 -1.67 -21.43
CA GLY A 381 -4.12 -2.31 -20.13
C GLY A 381 -2.84 -2.40 -19.33
N TRP A 382 -2.87 -3.19 -18.26
CA TRP A 382 -1.79 -3.28 -17.29
C TRP A 382 -1.42 -4.73 -17.00
N ALA A 383 -0.16 -5.07 -17.23
CA ALA A 383 0.43 -6.35 -16.90
C ALA A 383 1.13 -6.28 -15.55
N CYS A 384 1.03 -7.36 -14.78
CA CYS A 384 1.91 -7.62 -13.67
C CYS A 384 3.09 -8.46 -14.18
N VAL A 385 4.31 -8.02 -13.90
CA VAL A 385 5.52 -8.69 -14.38
C VAL A 385 6.56 -8.86 -13.28
N LEU A 386 7.36 -9.92 -13.37
CA LEU A 386 8.56 -10.12 -12.56
C LEU A 386 9.81 -9.80 -13.39
N MET A 387 10.71 -8.96 -12.86
CA MET A 387 12.04 -8.75 -13.43
C MET A 387 12.95 -9.95 -13.13
N LEU A 388 13.52 -10.57 -14.16
CA LEU A 388 14.20 -11.86 -14.04
C LEU A 388 15.69 -11.75 -13.76
N ASN A 389 16.43 -10.94 -14.53
CA ASN A 389 17.89 -10.87 -14.47
C ASN A 389 18.45 -9.44 -14.57
N PRO A 390 19.63 -9.18 -13.98
CA PRO A 390 20.35 -7.93 -14.15
C PRO A 390 21.04 -7.83 -15.52
N LEU A 391 21.60 -6.66 -15.80
CA LEU A 391 22.35 -6.27 -17.02
C LEU A 391 23.81 -6.00 -16.65
N LEU A 392 24.66 -7.02 -16.66
CA LEU A 392 26.02 -6.97 -16.11
C LEU A 392 27.12 -6.90 -17.17
N ALA A 393 26.85 -7.40 -18.36
CA ALA A 393 27.77 -7.43 -19.49
C ALA A 393 27.15 -6.82 -20.75
N VAL A 394 28.02 -6.44 -21.68
CA VAL A 394 27.60 -5.99 -23.02
C VAL A 394 26.90 -7.14 -23.73
N GLY A 395 25.65 -6.93 -24.11
CA GLY A 395 24.80 -7.95 -24.75
C GLY A 395 23.87 -8.70 -23.79
N ASP A 396 23.95 -8.46 -22.48
CA ASP A 396 22.93 -8.95 -21.55
C ASP A 396 21.58 -8.29 -21.90
N VAL A 397 20.55 -9.11 -22.04
CA VAL A 397 19.18 -8.67 -22.28
C VAL A 397 18.35 -8.82 -21.01
N PRO A 398 17.55 -7.81 -20.64
CA PRO A 398 16.63 -7.93 -19.51
C PRO A 398 15.57 -8.99 -19.81
N GLY A 399 15.24 -9.81 -18.83
CA GLY A 399 14.12 -10.73 -18.89
C GLY A 399 12.97 -10.25 -18.01
N LEU A 400 11.74 -10.41 -18.51
CA LEU A 400 10.52 -10.25 -17.72
C LEU A 400 9.73 -11.55 -17.72
N GLU A 401 8.97 -11.82 -16.68
CA GLU A 401 7.98 -12.89 -16.66
C GLU A 401 6.58 -12.29 -16.49
N PHE A 402 5.64 -12.71 -17.34
CA PHE A 402 4.25 -12.28 -17.24
C PHE A 402 3.53 -13.02 -16.11
N LEU A 403 3.04 -12.28 -15.12
CA LEU A 403 2.34 -12.82 -13.94
C LEU A 403 0.81 -12.73 -14.07
N GLY A 404 0.30 -12.28 -15.22
CA GLY A 404 -1.11 -11.97 -15.43
C GLY A 404 -1.36 -10.47 -15.49
N LEU A 405 -2.63 -10.08 -15.63
CA LEU A 405 -3.00 -8.67 -15.58
C LEU A 405 -2.87 -8.13 -14.15
N SER A 406 -2.45 -6.87 -14.00
CA SER A 406 -2.40 -6.24 -12.68
C SER A 406 -3.81 -6.01 -12.09
N THR A 407 -4.82 -5.92 -12.95
CA THR A 407 -6.23 -5.75 -12.59
C THR A 407 -6.92 -7.05 -12.17
N ASN A 408 -6.30 -8.21 -12.39
CA ASN A 408 -6.91 -9.49 -12.03
C ASN A 408 -6.84 -9.70 -10.51
N ALA A 409 -7.88 -10.32 -9.95
CA ALA A 409 -7.87 -10.80 -8.58
C ALA A 409 -6.71 -11.78 -8.36
N GLY A 410 -5.95 -11.59 -7.29
CA GLY A 410 -4.77 -12.40 -6.98
C GLY A 410 -3.49 -11.98 -7.72
N SER A 411 -3.51 -10.88 -8.49
CA SER A 411 -2.29 -10.37 -9.13
C SER A 411 -1.22 -10.00 -8.09
N PRO A 412 0.04 -10.47 -8.28
CA PRO A 412 1.16 -10.12 -7.39
C PRO A 412 1.47 -8.62 -7.32
N CYS A 413 1.02 -7.84 -8.31
CA CYS A 413 1.29 -6.42 -8.42
C CYS A 413 0.22 -5.54 -7.76
N SER A 414 -0.65 -6.09 -6.91
CA SER A 414 -1.59 -5.32 -6.09
C SER A 414 -0.81 -4.38 -5.15
N THR A 415 -0.71 -3.09 -5.48
CA THR A 415 0.04 -2.08 -4.70
C THR A 415 -0.86 -1.36 -3.68
N ASN A 416 -0.29 -0.42 -2.92
CA ASN A 416 -1.05 0.58 -2.17
C ASN A 416 -1.32 1.78 -3.10
N GLY A 417 -2.54 2.29 -3.15
CA GLY A 417 -2.97 3.36 -4.05
C GLY A 417 -4.41 3.75 -3.78
N ALA A 418 -4.89 4.84 -4.38
CA ALA A 418 -6.29 5.23 -4.26
C ALA A 418 -7.16 4.27 -5.08
N PRO A 419 -8.31 3.80 -4.56
CA PRO A 419 -9.22 2.97 -5.33
C PRO A 419 -9.73 3.69 -6.58
N GLY A 420 -9.93 2.93 -7.64
CA GLY A 420 -10.37 3.33 -8.96
C GLY A 420 -10.79 2.12 -9.79
N THR A 421 -10.69 2.20 -11.11
CA THR A 421 -11.31 1.20 -12.02
C THR A 421 -10.31 0.49 -12.93
N PHE A 422 -9.03 0.87 -12.96
CA PHE A 422 -8.12 0.45 -14.03
C PHE A 422 -6.73 0.01 -13.57
N GLY A 423 -6.29 0.34 -12.36
CA GLY A 423 -4.96 0.00 -11.86
C GLY A 423 -4.91 -1.28 -11.02
N PRO A 424 -3.73 -1.62 -10.45
CA PRO A 424 -3.56 -2.77 -9.56
C PRO A 424 -4.53 -2.75 -8.38
N LEU A 425 -4.87 -3.91 -7.82
CA LEU A 425 -5.71 -3.94 -6.62
C LEU A 425 -5.05 -3.23 -5.43
N VAL A 426 -5.79 -2.36 -4.75
CA VAL A 426 -5.39 -1.55 -3.60
C VAL A 426 -6.39 -1.73 -2.45
N PRO A 427 -5.96 -1.68 -1.18
CA PRO A 427 -6.89 -1.66 -0.06
C PRO A 427 -7.79 -0.43 -0.11
N GLN A 428 -9.09 -0.65 0.08
CA GLN A 428 -10.11 0.40 0.14
C GLN A 428 -11.00 0.19 1.37
N LEU A 429 -11.27 1.28 2.08
CA LEU A 429 -12.28 1.30 3.14
C LEU A 429 -13.66 1.11 2.53
N VAL A 430 -14.42 0.20 3.14
CA VAL A 430 -15.81 -0.08 2.80
C VAL A 430 -16.64 0.20 4.04
N GLN A 431 -17.70 0.98 3.87
CA GLN A 431 -18.65 1.35 4.92
C GLN A 431 -19.95 0.59 4.76
#